data_AF-A0A4Y5YMS7-F1
#
_entry.id   AF-A0A4Y5YMS7-F1
#
_cell.length_a   1.000
_cell.length_b   1.000
_cell.length_c   1.000
_cell.angle_alpha   90.00
_cell.angle_beta   90.00
_cell.angle_gamma   90.00
#
_symmetry.space_group_name_H-M   'P 1'
#
loop_
_entity.id
_entity.type
_entity.pdbx_description
1 polymer ?
#
loop_
_entity_poly.entity_id
_entity_poly.type
_entity_poly.pdbx_seq_one_letter_code
_entity_poly.pdbx_strand_id
1 'polypeptide(L)'
;MSDTITTSPTPEKPTLLDAVAEFASVCSRGDTADDLAVRLSCPEVDALAGILRAFGRDEAADLWIAEHATDGDEGDTHTLGAALAAQPPGRCQAAGSRRRGTPTCPGD
;
A
#
# COMPACT_ATOMS: atom_id res chain seq x y z
N MET A 1 23.87 22.37 -51.79
CA MET A 1 22.49 22.34 -51.27
C MET A 1 22.51 21.31 -50.17
N SER A 2 22.27 21.70 -48.92
CA SER A 2 22.42 20.82 -47.77
C SER A 2 21.22 19.90 -47.66
N ASP A 3 21.42 18.62 -47.94
CA ASP A 3 20.42 17.59 -47.68
C ASP A 3 20.24 17.44 -46.18
N THR A 4 19.15 18.03 -45.68
CA THR A 4 18.71 17.89 -44.30
C THR A 4 17.99 16.56 -44.20
N ILE A 5 18.70 15.52 -43.75
CA ILE A 5 18.09 14.22 -43.45
C ILE A 5 17.32 14.39 -42.14
N THR A 6 16.05 14.76 -42.24
CA THR A 6 15.09 14.62 -41.14
C THR A 6 14.83 13.13 -40.93
N THR A 7 15.63 12.52 -40.06
CA THR A 7 15.28 11.24 -39.45
C THR A 7 14.22 11.54 -38.39
N SER A 8 12.95 11.31 -38.72
CA SER A 8 11.92 11.13 -37.71
C SER A 8 12.27 9.89 -36.88
N PRO A 9 12.33 9.96 -35.54
CA PRO A 9 12.61 8.79 -34.73
C PRO A 9 11.51 7.74 -34.93
N THR A 10 11.92 6.51 -35.25
CA THR A 10 11.07 5.32 -35.21
C THR A 10 10.47 5.19 -33.80
N PRO A 11 9.20 4.79 -33.63
CA PRO A 11 8.62 4.57 -32.32
C PRO A 11 9.23 3.30 -31.72
N GLU A 12 10.34 3.47 -31.01
CA GLU A 12 10.95 2.44 -30.18
C GLU A 12 9.95 2.06 -29.07
N LYS A 13 9.77 0.77 -28.79
CA LYS A 13 8.88 0.32 -27.70
C LYS A 13 9.33 0.95 -26.38
N PRO A 14 8.42 1.53 -25.58
CA PRO A 14 8.78 2.11 -24.29
C PRO A 14 9.38 1.03 -23.39
N THR A 15 10.42 1.39 -22.65
CA THR A 15 10.99 0.49 -21.65
C THR A 15 10.02 0.35 -20.47
N LEU A 16 10.25 -0.65 -19.62
CA LEU A 16 9.46 -0.80 -18.39
C LEU A 16 9.54 0.46 -17.53
N LEU A 17 10.73 1.05 -17.38
CA LEU A 17 10.91 2.26 -16.58
C LEU A 17 10.13 3.44 -17.17
N ASP A 18 10.14 3.60 -18.49
CA ASP A 18 9.36 4.66 -19.16
C ASP A 18 7.85 4.48 -18.94
N ALA A 19 7.37 3.24 -19.07
CA ALA A 19 5.95 2.92 -18.85
C ALA A 19 5.52 3.16 -17.40
N VAL A 20 6.35 2.77 -16.42
CA VAL A 20 6.05 3.00 -15.00
C VAL A 20 6.20 4.48 -14.62
N ALA A 21 7.16 5.19 -15.21
CA ALA A 21 7.31 6.64 -15.01
C ALA A 21 6.07 7.40 -15.51
N GLU A 22 5.54 7.01 -16.67
CA GLU A 22 4.31 7.59 -17.21
C GLU A 22 3.09 7.22 -16.37
N PHE A 23 2.99 5.98 -15.92
CA PHE A 23 1.95 5.56 -14.98
C PHE A 23 2.00 6.38 -13.68
N ALA A 24 3.19 6.54 -13.08
CA ALA A 24 3.38 7.37 -11.89
C ALA A 24 3.02 8.85 -12.16
N SER A 25 3.32 9.36 -13.35
CA SER A 25 2.94 10.72 -13.78
C SER A 25 1.42 10.90 -13.82
N VAL A 26 0.69 9.94 -14.39
CA VAL A 26 -0.78 9.96 -14.45
C VAL A 26 -1.38 9.83 -13.06
N CYS A 27 -0.91 8.88 -12.26
CA CYS A 27 -1.37 8.67 -10.89
C CYS A 27 -0.96 9.80 -9.94
N SER A 28 -0.12 10.76 -10.34
CA SER A 28 0.17 11.94 -9.50
C SER A 28 -0.87 13.05 -9.60
N ARG A 29 -1.88 12.88 -10.46
CA ARG A 29 -2.97 13.85 -10.62
C ARG A 29 -3.99 13.67 -9.51
N GLY A 30 -4.33 14.76 -8.83
CA GLY A 30 -5.29 14.73 -7.72
C GLY A 30 -6.65 14.16 -8.12
N ASP A 31 -7.19 14.58 -9.26
CA ASP A 31 -8.49 14.10 -9.77
C ASP A 31 -8.53 12.57 -9.94
N THR A 32 -7.39 11.94 -10.25
CA THR A 32 -7.32 10.48 -10.40
C THR A 32 -7.35 9.76 -9.05
N ALA A 33 -6.74 10.36 -8.02
CA ALA A 33 -6.79 9.82 -6.66
C ALA A 33 -8.21 9.96 -6.08
N ASP A 34 -8.84 11.13 -6.20
CA ASP A 34 -10.21 11.41 -5.76
C ASP A 34 -11.22 10.38 -6.32
N ASP A 35 -11.15 10.12 -7.64
CA ASP A 35 -12.09 9.20 -8.29
C ASP A 35 -11.86 7.72 -7.96
N LEU A 36 -10.61 7.31 -7.74
CA LEU A 36 -10.24 5.88 -7.75
C LEU A 36 -9.78 5.34 -6.41
N ALA A 37 -9.21 6.16 -5.53
CA ALA A 37 -8.60 5.69 -4.29
C ALA A 37 -9.60 4.90 -3.44
N VAL A 38 -10.84 5.37 -3.34
CA VAL A 38 -11.93 4.72 -2.58
C VAL A 38 -12.37 3.36 -3.13
N ARG A 39 -12.06 3.07 -4.40
CA ARG A 39 -12.44 1.80 -5.06
C ARG A 39 -11.36 0.74 -4.98
N LEU A 40 -10.14 1.14 -4.65
CA LEU A 40 -9.01 0.23 -4.45
C LEU A 40 -9.07 -0.36 -3.04
N SER A 41 -8.43 -1.51 -2.83
CA SER A 41 -8.19 -2.05 -1.50
C SER A 41 -6.94 -1.42 -0.88
N CYS A 42 -6.84 -1.41 0.46
CA CYS A 42 -5.66 -0.89 1.17
C CYS A 42 -4.32 -1.38 0.60
N PRO A 43 -4.08 -2.69 0.35
CA PRO A 43 -2.80 -3.14 -0.20
C PRO A 43 -2.53 -2.65 -1.62
N GLU A 44 -3.56 -2.37 -2.42
CA GLU A 44 -3.40 -1.81 -3.76
C GLU A 44 -2.99 -0.34 -3.68
N VAL A 45 -3.60 0.44 -2.78
CA VAL A 45 -3.23 1.84 -2.52
C VAL A 45 -1.82 1.93 -1.94
N ASP A 46 -1.44 1.04 -1.01
CA ASP A 46 -0.09 0.98 -0.45
C ASP A 46 0.96 0.66 -1.53
N ALA A 47 0.68 -0.27 -2.44
CA ALA A 47 1.56 -0.60 -3.54
C ALA A 47 1.72 0.57 -4.51
N LEU A 48 0.63 1.27 -4.83
CA LEU A 48 0.65 2.46 -5.68
C LEU A 48 1.43 3.61 -5.04
N ALA A 49 1.19 3.89 -3.76
CA ALA A 49 1.94 4.87 -2.99
C ALA A 49 3.44 4.52 -2.96
N GLY A 50 3.79 3.23 -2.85
CA GLY A 50 5.17 2.75 -2.95
C GLY A 50 5.83 3.10 -4.29
N ILE A 51 5.11 2.93 -5.41
CA ILE A 51 5.60 3.32 -6.74
C ILE A 51 5.80 4.84 -6.80
N LEU A 52 4.84 5.63 -6.34
CA LEU A 52 4.92 7.10 -6.37
C LEU A 52 6.12 7.62 -5.57
N ARG A 53 6.34 7.08 -4.36
CA ARG A 53 7.52 7.40 -3.53
C ARG A 53 8.83 7.00 -4.21
N ALA A 54 8.88 5.85 -4.88
CA ALA A 54 10.07 5.43 -5.64
C ALA A 54 10.44 6.41 -6.78
N PHE A 55 9.46 7.16 -7.30
CA PHE A 55 9.66 8.23 -8.28
C PHE A 55 9.79 9.63 -7.65
N GLY A 56 9.89 9.73 -6.32
CA GLY A 56 10.03 11.00 -5.59
C GLY A 56 8.76 11.84 -5.54
N ARG A 57 7.59 11.20 -5.65
CA ARG A 57 6.27 11.85 -5.69
C ARG A 57 5.53 11.63 -4.37
N ASP A 58 6.15 12.01 -3.27
CA ASP A 58 5.67 11.73 -1.91
C ASP A 58 4.31 12.39 -1.63
N GLU A 59 4.10 13.63 -2.07
CA GLU A 59 2.83 14.35 -1.91
C GLU A 59 1.67 13.64 -2.61
N ALA A 60 1.91 13.08 -3.80
CA ALA A 60 0.92 12.30 -4.51
C ALA A 60 0.64 10.97 -3.78
N ALA A 61 1.67 10.31 -3.26
CA ALA A 61 1.51 9.07 -2.49
C ALA A 61 0.64 9.29 -1.24
N ASP A 62 0.87 10.40 -0.53
CA ASP A 62 0.10 10.74 0.67
C ASP A 62 -1.34 11.12 0.33
N LEU A 63 -1.56 11.78 -0.82
CA LEU A 63 -2.91 12.05 -1.33
C LEU A 63 -3.69 10.75 -1.60
N TRP A 64 -3.09 9.76 -2.26
CA TRP A 64 -3.74 8.46 -2.48
C TRP A 64 -4.17 7.77 -1.19
N ILE A 65 -3.34 7.85 -0.15
CA ILE A 65 -3.64 7.28 1.17
C ILE A 65 -4.79 8.07 1.83
N ALA A 66 -4.77 9.39 1.75
CA ALA A 66 -5.79 10.25 2.34
C ALA A 66 -7.17 10.06 1.67
N GLU A 67 -7.22 10.08 0.34
CA GLU A 67 -8.47 9.87 -0.40
C GLU A 67 -9.02 8.46 -0.17
N HIS A 68 -8.17 7.44 -0.11
CA HIS A 68 -8.60 6.07 0.20
C HIS A 68 -9.21 5.95 1.60
N ALA A 69 -8.65 6.66 2.58
CA ALA A 69 -9.14 6.65 3.95
C ALA A 69 -10.47 7.41 4.13
N THR A 70 -10.86 8.26 3.18
CA THR A 70 -12.02 9.17 3.31
C THR A 70 -13.37 8.42 3.26
N ASP A 71 -13.46 7.28 2.56
CA ASP A 71 -14.68 6.44 2.52
C ASP A 71 -14.62 5.21 3.46
N GLY A 72 -13.54 5.06 4.22
CA GLY A 72 -13.30 3.87 5.07
C GLY A 72 -14.00 3.87 6.43
N ASP A 73 -14.65 4.96 6.84
CA ASP A 73 -15.24 5.10 8.18
C ASP A 73 -16.77 5.05 8.19
N GLU A 74 -17.34 3.87 7.88
CA GLU A 74 -18.53 3.36 8.56
C GLU A 74 -18.48 1.81 8.60
N GLY A 75 -17.40 1.20 9.13
CA GLY A 75 -17.46 -0.25 9.36
C GLY A 75 -16.22 -1.02 9.77
N ASP A 76 -15.00 -0.48 9.69
CA ASP A 76 -13.83 -1.24 10.13
C ASP A 76 -13.39 -0.81 11.53
N THR A 77 -13.73 -1.65 12.51
CA THR A 77 -13.13 -1.66 13.84
C THR A 77 -11.61 -1.89 13.73
N HIS A 78 -10.87 -0.83 13.43
CA HIS A 78 -9.46 -0.71 13.75
C HIS A 78 -9.32 -0.61 15.28
N THR A 79 -9.44 -1.77 15.96
CA THR A 79 -9.00 -1.88 17.34
C THR A 79 -7.48 -1.72 17.34
N LEU A 80 -7.09 -0.53 17.78
CA LEU A 80 -5.75 -0.01 17.95
C LEU A 80 -4.77 -1.07 18.48
N GLY A 81 -3.56 -1.07 17.91
CA GLY A 81 -2.38 -1.71 18.49
C GLY A 81 -2.06 -1.15 19.88
N ALA A 82 -2.65 -1.77 20.91
CA ALA A 82 -2.21 -1.67 22.31
C ALA A 82 -1.82 -3.05 22.88
N ALA A 83 -1.33 -3.96 22.02
CA ALA A 83 -0.83 -5.27 22.46
C ALA A 83 0.36 -5.83 21.66
N LEU A 84 1.08 -5.01 20.88
CA LEU A 84 2.25 -5.44 20.10
C LEU A 84 3.50 -4.57 20.36
N ALA A 85 3.64 -4.06 21.58
CA ALA A 85 4.89 -3.51 22.09
C ALA A 85 5.31 -4.22 23.39
N ALA A 86 5.34 -5.56 23.37
CA ALA A 86 6.12 -6.39 24.31
C ALA A 86 6.06 -7.86 23.90
N GLN A 87 6.85 -8.27 22.90
CA GLN A 87 7.22 -9.69 22.77
C GLN A 87 8.76 -9.79 22.69
N PRO A 88 9.43 -10.45 23.65
CA PRO A 88 10.88 -10.65 23.64
C PRO A 88 11.28 -11.75 22.64
N PRO A 89 12.53 -11.77 22.14
CA PRO A 89 12.95 -12.77 21.17
C PRO A 89 13.22 -14.10 21.88
N GLY A 90 12.32 -15.06 21.74
CA GLY A 90 12.56 -16.38 22.32
C GLY A 90 11.41 -17.35 22.18
N ARG A 91 11.56 -18.20 21.15
CA ARG A 91 11.26 -19.64 21.18
C ARG A 91 9.98 -20.08 20.46
N CYS A 92 10.22 -21.09 19.62
CA CYS A 92 9.32 -21.75 18.68
C CYS A 92 8.00 -22.23 19.32
N GLN A 93 6.92 -22.13 18.55
CA GLN A 93 5.64 -22.79 18.84
C GLN A 93 5.82 -24.31 18.90
N ALA A 94 5.11 -24.97 19.83
CA ALA A 94 4.88 -26.41 19.77
C ALA A 94 3.43 -26.73 20.14
N ALA A 95 2.71 -27.29 19.18
CA ALA A 95 1.46 -28.01 19.38
C ALA A 95 1.67 -29.16 20.38
N GLY A 96 0.70 -29.42 21.25
CA GLY A 96 0.74 -30.63 22.10
C GLY A 96 -0.16 -30.61 23.32
N SER A 97 -1.36 -31.16 23.14
CA SER A 97 -2.24 -31.70 24.18
C SER A 97 -1.48 -32.34 25.35
N ARG A 98 -1.82 -31.96 26.61
CA ARG A 98 -1.91 -32.87 27.78
C ARG A 98 -2.41 -32.20 29.07
N ARG A 99 -3.66 -32.55 29.41
CA ARG A 99 -4.15 -33.06 30.72
C ARG A 99 -3.86 -32.31 32.04
N ARG A 100 -5.01 -32.02 32.69
CA ARG A 100 -5.44 -32.44 34.06
C ARG A 100 -5.08 -31.52 35.23
N GLY A 101 -6.12 -30.89 35.77
CA GLY A 101 -6.18 -30.36 37.13
C GLY A 101 -7.26 -29.27 37.29
N THR A 102 -8.51 -29.65 37.49
CA THR A 102 -9.59 -28.77 38.02
C THR A 102 -9.79 -29.10 39.51
N PRO A 103 -10.66 -28.40 40.28
CA PRO A 103 -11.02 -26.97 40.40
C PRO A 103 -11.09 -26.55 41.90
N THR A 104 -11.42 -25.30 42.24
CA THR A 104 -12.12 -24.83 43.49
C THR A 104 -12.03 -23.29 43.60
N CYS A 105 -12.98 -22.50 44.08
CA CYS A 105 -14.44 -22.54 44.30
C CYS A 105 -14.92 -21.08 44.57
N PRO A 106 -16.23 -20.77 44.53
CA PRO A 106 -16.78 -19.41 44.40
C PRO A 106 -17.32 -18.78 45.71
N GLY A 107 -17.55 -17.45 45.69
CA GLY A 107 -18.55 -16.74 46.53
C GLY A 107 -18.01 -15.66 47.48
N ASP A 108 -18.47 -14.41 47.28
CA ASP A 108 -19.28 -13.66 48.26
C ASP A 108 -20.34 -12.86 47.47
#